data_AF-A0A5P9CTX7-F1
#
_entry.id   AF-A0A5P9CTX7-F1
#
_cell.length_a   1.000
_cell.length_b   1.000
_cell.length_c   1.000
_cell.angle_alpha   90.00
_cell.angle_beta   90.00
_cell.angle_gamma   90.00
#
_symmetry.space_group_name_H-M   'P 1'
#
loop_
_entity.id
_entity.type
_entity.pdbx_description
1 polymer ?
#
loop_
_entity_poly.entity_id
_entity_poly.type
_entity_poly.pdbx_seq_one_letter_code
_entity_poly.pdbx_strand_id
1 'polypeptide(L)'
;MNSLLLFASFLSLLVCLLHTFAGGRAIAVPLLKAQDLHPVPKYVTYFCWHIVTIVLAMLSVLFVVAGFRPQSLELAWVATALTASFFLLGLAVPPIKKQKYKDMPQGWLFLPILILGALGSVGL
;
A
#
# COMPACT_ATOMS: atom_id res chain seq x y z
N MET A 1 6.85 -23.68 -2.71
CA MET A 1 6.19 -22.41 -3.05
C MET A 1 5.25 -22.06 -1.91
N ASN A 2 5.24 -20.82 -1.44
CA ASN A 2 4.33 -20.36 -0.40
C ASN A 2 3.13 -19.64 -1.02
N SER A 3 1.97 -20.28 -1.01
CA SER A 3 0.75 -19.74 -1.62
C SER A 3 0.21 -18.50 -0.91
N LEU A 4 0.42 -18.35 0.41
CA LEU A 4 0.00 -17.17 1.17
C LEU A 4 0.77 -15.93 0.71
N LEU A 5 2.09 -16.06 0.54
CA LEU A 5 2.93 -14.96 0.04
C LEU A 5 2.61 -14.60 -1.41
N LEU A 6 2.30 -15.59 -2.26
CA LEU A 6 1.85 -15.33 -3.64
C LEU A 6 0.50 -14.59 -3.65
N PHE A 7 -0.41 -14.93 -2.74
CA PHE A 7 -1.68 -14.21 -2.63
C PHE A 7 -1.50 -12.79 -2.06
N ALA A 8 -0.59 -12.61 -1.08
CA ALA A 8 -0.19 -11.29 -0.61
C ALA A 8 0.38 -10.43 -1.76
N SER A 9 1.24 -11.01 -2.60
CA SER A 9 1.79 -10.36 -3.80
C SER A 9 0.70 -9.90 -4.77
N PHE A 10 -0.28 -10.78 -5.04
CA PHE A 10 -1.41 -10.45 -5.90
C PHE A 10 -2.25 -9.30 -5.33
N LEU A 11 -2.57 -9.32 -4.04
CA LEU A 11 -3.32 -8.25 -3.39
C LEU A 11 -2.53 -6.94 -3.36
N SER A 12 -1.21 -6.96 -3.12
CA SER A 12 -0.36 -5.77 -3.24
C SER A 12 -0.39 -5.17 -4.65
N LEU A 13 -0.37 -6.02 -5.69
CA LEU A 13 -0.51 -5.56 -7.08
C LEU A 13 -1.89 -4.94 -7.31
N LEU A 14 -2.96 -5.56 -6.83
CA LEU A 14 -4.31 -5.00 -6.95
C LEU A 14 -4.42 -3.63 -6.27
N VAL A 15 -3.84 -3.47 -5.08
CA VAL A 15 -3.79 -2.18 -4.38
C VAL A 15 -2.95 -1.16 -5.16
N CYS A 16 -1.84 -1.57 -5.78
CA CYS A 16 -1.06 -0.72 -6.68
C CYS A 16 -1.92 -0.20 -7.84
N LEU A 17 -2.63 -1.08 -8.54
CA LEU A 17 -3.52 -0.71 -9.65
C LEU A 17 -4.67 0.20 -9.19
N LEU A 18 -5.31 -0.13 -8.07
CA LEU A 18 -6.36 0.71 -7.48
C LEU A 18 -5.84 2.10 -7.12
N HIS A 19 -4.66 2.18 -6.50
CA HIS A 19 -4.00 3.44 -6.19
C HIS A 19 -3.77 4.24 -7.48
N THR A 20 -3.07 3.67 -8.47
CA THR A 20 -2.74 4.37 -9.72
C THR A 20 -3.95 4.88 -10.48
N PHE A 21 -4.96 4.04 -10.70
CA PHE A 21 -6.08 4.38 -11.61
C PHE A 21 -7.28 4.97 -10.88
N ALA A 22 -7.86 4.23 -9.94
CA ALA A 22 -9.06 4.67 -9.22
C ALA A 22 -8.73 5.82 -8.26
N GLY A 23 -7.67 5.67 -7.48
CA GLY A 23 -7.13 6.72 -6.63
C GLY A 23 -6.64 7.92 -7.45
N GLY A 24 -6.01 7.67 -8.61
CA GLY A 24 -5.56 8.74 -9.51
C GLY A 24 -6.73 9.63 -9.93
N ARG A 25 -7.83 9.02 -10.37
CA ARG A 25 -9.06 9.71 -10.77
C ARG A 25 -9.76 10.40 -9.60
N ALA A 26 -9.85 9.75 -8.44
CA ALA A 26 -10.65 10.22 -7.31
C ALA A 26 -9.91 11.21 -6.39
N ILE A 27 -8.58 11.13 -6.30
CA ILE A 27 -7.76 11.87 -5.33
C ILE A 27 -6.71 12.74 -6.03
N ALA A 28 -5.82 12.15 -6.83
CA ALA A 28 -4.68 12.88 -7.39
C ALA A 28 -5.11 13.96 -8.41
N VAL A 29 -6.03 13.63 -9.31
CA VAL A 29 -6.53 14.58 -10.33
C VAL A 29 -7.26 15.77 -9.69
N PRO A 30 -8.21 15.59 -8.74
CA PRO A 30 -8.82 16.70 -8.03
C PRO A 30 -7.81 17.58 -7.28
N LEU A 31 -6.81 16.97 -6.62
CA LEU A 31 -5.75 17.71 -5.93
C LEU A 31 -4.97 18.63 -6.89
N LEU A 32 -4.64 18.14 -8.08
CA LEU A 32 -3.93 18.92 -9.10
C LEU A 32 -4.80 20.06 -9.67
N LYS A 33 -6.12 19.84 -9.78
CA LYS A 33 -7.08 20.82 -10.29
C LYS A 33 -7.47 21.91 -9.28
N ALA A 34 -7.19 21.72 -7.99
CA ALA A 34 -7.49 22.70 -6.95
C ALA A 34 -6.79 24.05 -7.23
N GLN A 35 -7.53 25.15 -7.30
CA GLN A 35 -6.98 26.47 -7.67
C GLN A 35 -6.46 27.25 -6.47
N ASP A 36 -6.89 26.87 -5.28
CA ASP A 36 -6.60 27.49 -3.98
C ASP A 36 -5.35 26.91 -3.29
N LEU A 37 -4.73 25.88 -3.86
CA LEU A 37 -3.53 25.27 -3.31
C LEU A 37 -2.25 25.80 -4.01
N HIS A 38 -1.32 26.30 -3.20
CA HIS A 38 -0.01 26.77 -3.67
C HIS A 38 0.70 25.68 -4.50
N PRO A 39 1.38 26.04 -5.61
CA PRO A 39 1.98 25.05 -6.52
C PRO A 39 2.96 24.07 -5.86
N VAL A 40 3.79 24.54 -4.93
CA VAL A 40 4.81 23.71 -4.28
C VAL A 40 4.22 22.51 -3.51
N PRO A 41 3.37 22.69 -2.47
CA PRO A 41 2.79 21.55 -1.75
C PRO A 41 1.93 20.65 -2.65
N LYS A 42 1.29 21.20 -3.68
CA LYS A 42 0.52 20.45 -4.68
C LYS A 42 1.41 19.47 -5.44
N TYR A 43 2.50 19.94 -6.04
CA TYR A 43 3.37 19.09 -6.85
C TYR A 43 4.25 18.17 -6.00
N VAL A 44 4.64 18.57 -4.79
CA VAL A 44 5.34 17.68 -3.85
C VAL A 44 4.42 16.53 -3.43
N THR A 45 3.14 16.79 -3.13
CA THR A 45 2.18 15.72 -2.80
C THR A 45 1.96 14.79 -3.99
N TYR A 46 1.93 15.32 -5.22
CA TYR A 46 1.86 14.50 -6.43
C TYR A 46 3.13 13.68 -6.69
N PHE A 47 4.30 14.16 -6.28
CA PHE A 47 5.52 13.35 -6.27
C PHE A 47 5.43 12.21 -5.24
N CYS A 48 5.00 12.51 -4.01
CA CYS A 48 4.77 11.48 -2.98
C CYS A 48 3.77 10.41 -3.42
N TRP A 49 2.74 10.80 -4.18
CA TRP A 49 1.79 9.87 -4.78
C TRP A 49 2.45 8.80 -5.67
N HIS A 50 3.43 9.20 -6.50
CA HIS A 50 4.18 8.29 -7.36
C HIS A 50 5.17 7.43 -6.59
N ILE A 51 5.80 7.96 -5.53
CA ILE A 51 6.60 7.15 -4.60
C ILE A 51 5.75 6.00 -4.04
N VAL A 52 4.53 6.28 -3.59
CA VAL A 52 3.62 5.23 -3.08
C VAL A 52 3.31 4.20 -4.17
N THR A 53 3.07 4.63 -5.41
CA THR A 53 2.86 3.70 -6.55
C THR A 53 4.04 2.74 -6.72
N ILE A 54 5.27 3.27 -6.71
CA ILE A 54 6.50 2.48 -6.85
C ILE A 54 6.64 1.50 -5.68
N VAL A 55 6.41 1.95 -4.45
CA VAL A 55 6.53 1.11 -3.26
C VAL A 55 5.50 -0.02 -3.27
N LEU A 56 4.24 0.26 -3.66
CA LEU A 56 3.20 -0.78 -3.77
C LEU A 56 3.55 -1.85 -4.83
N ALA A 57 4.10 -1.43 -5.97
CA ALA A 57 4.62 -2.37 -6.97
C ALA A 57 5.78 -3.21 -6.39
N MET A 58 6.70 -2.58 -5.66
CA MET A 58 7.81 -3.29 -5.02
C MET A 58 7.35 -4.27 -3.94
N LEU A 59 6.30 -3.98 -3.17
CA LEU A 59 5.72 -4.95 -2.23
C LEU A 59 5.27 -6.22 -2.95
N SER A 60 4.61 -6.08 -4.11
CA SER A 60 4.22 -7.23 -4.93
C SER A 60 5.44 -8.05 -5.37
N VAL A 61 6.53 -7.39 -5.79
CA VAL A 61 7.79 -8.05 -6.15
C VAL A 61 8.43 -8.77 -4.97
N LEU A 62 8.51 -8.14 -3.80
CA LEU A 62 9.11 -8.74 -2.61
C LEU A 62 8.35 -10.01 -2.19
N PHE A 63 7.02 -9.93 -2.14
CA PHE A 63 6.19 -11.09 -1.82
C PHE A 63 6.27 -12.19 -2.88
N VAL A 64 6.33 -11.85 -4.18
CA VAL A 64 6.42 -12.88 -5.23
C VAL A 64 7.77 -13.62 -5.18
N VAL A 65 8.88 -12.89 -4.97
CA VAL A 65 10.21 -13.48 -4.85
C VAL A 65 10.26 -14.42 -3.65
N ALA A 66 9.79 -13.98 -2.48
CA ALA A 66 9.74 -14.82 -1.29
C ALA A 66 8.78 -16.03 -1.43
N GLY A 67 7.67 -15.87 -2.16
CA GLY A 67 6.72 -16.95 -2.43
C GLY A 67 7.30 -18.07 -3.29
N PHE A 68 8.20 -17.75 -4.23
CA PHE A 68 8.90 -18.73 -5.06
C PHE A 68 10.21 -19.24 -4.45
N ARG A 69 10.89 -18.45 -3.61
CA ARG A 69 12.20 -18.77 -3.04
C ARG A 69 12.14 -18.83 -1.50
N PRO A 70 12.09 -20.03 -0.91
CA PRO A 70 12.07 -20.20 0.54
C PRO A 70 13.30 -19.60 1.26
N GLN A 71 14.41 -19.42 0.55
CA GLN A 71 15.63 -18.80 1.08
C GLN A 71 15.53 -17.27 1.17
N SER A 72 14.41 -16.66 0.75
CA SER A 72 14.21 -15.21 0.68
C SER A 72 13.09 -14.71 1.61
N LEU A 73 12.85 -15.40 2.74
CA LEU A 73 11.78 -15.03 3.70
C LEU A 73 12.00 -13.67 4.34
N GLU A 74 13.24 -13.18 4.42
CA GLU A 74 13.55 -11.82 4.88
C GLU A 74 12.86 -10.76 4.02
N LEU A 75 12.68 -11.00 2.71
CA LEU A 75 11.95 -10.08 1.84
C LEU A 75 10.45 -10.04 2.17
N ALA A 76 9.87 -11.19 2.54
CA ALA A 76 8.48 -11.24 3.00
C ALA A 76 8.30 -10.51 4.33
N TRP A 77 9.24 -10.62 5.26
CA TRP A 77 9.22 -9.86 6.52
C TRP A 77 9.31 -8.35 6.29
N VAL A 78 10.20 -7.90 5.41
CA VAL A 78 10.30 -6.48 5.04
C VAL A 78 9.01 -5.97 4.42
N ALA A 79 8.45 -6.71 3.46
CA ALA A 79 7.19 -6.34 2.82
C ALA A 79 6.01 -6.32 3.81
N THR A 80 5.98 -7.28 4.74
CA THR A 80 4.98 -7.36 5.81
C THR A 80 5.10 -6.18 6.78
N ALA A 81 6.31 -5.81 7.19
CA ALA A 81 6.54 -4.67 8.06
C ALA A 81 6.12 -3.34 7.43
N LEU A 82 6.41 -3.13 6.14
CA LEU A 82 5.93 -1.96 5.40
C LEU A 82 4.40 -1.93 5.29
N THR A 83 3.80 -3.08 4.98
CA THR A 83 2.34 -3.22 4.91
C THR A 83 1.68 -2.93 6.27
N ALA A 84 2.27 -3.41 7.37
CA ALA A 84 1.84 -3.10 8.73
C ALA A 84 1.92 -1.60 9.00
N SER A 85 3.02 -0.95 8.60
CA SER A 85 3.21 0.48 8.76
C SER A 85 2.14 1.29 8.02
N PHE A 86 1.77 0.88 6.80
CA PHE A 86 0.71 1.53 6.02
C PHE A 86 -0.68 1.31 6.61
N PHE A 87 -0.95 0.10 7.12
CA PHE A 87 -2.18 -0.19 7.84
C PHE A 87 -2.32 0.68 9.10
N LEU A 88 -1.27 0.74 9.94
CA LEU A 88 -1.23 1.57 11.14
C LEU A 88 -1.39 3.06 10.81
N LEU A 89 -0.76 3.55 9.74
CA LEU A 89 -0.97 4.92 9.26
C LEU A 89 -2.43 5.14 8.85
N GLY A 90 -3.04 4.18 8.16
CA GLY A 90 -4.45 4.20 7.77
C GLY A 90 -5.43 4.19 8.96
N LEU A 91 -5.04 3.61 10.09
CA LEU A 91 -5.80 3.70 11.35
C LEU A 91 -5.59 5.05 12.05
N ALA A 92 -4.37 5.58 12.04
CA ALA A 92 -4.03 6.80 12.77
C ALA A 92 -4.55 8.09 12.09
N VAL A 93 -4.41 8.20 10.76
CA VAL A 93 -4.67 9.47 10.04
C VAL A 93 -6.13 9.93 10.12
N PRO A 94 -7.15 9.09 9.88
CA PRO A 94 -8.55 9.54 9.90
C PRO A 94 -8.96 10.23 11.21
N PRO A 95 -8.78 9.65 12.41
CA PRO A 95 -9.12 10.34 13.65
C PRO A 95 -8.25 11.58 13.92
N ILE A 96 -6.94 11.54 13.61
CA ILE A 96 -6.04 12.71 13.79
C ILE A 96 -6.51 13.89 12.94
N LYS A 97 -7.01 13.63 11.73
CA LYS A 97 -7.54 14.64 10.82
C LYS A 97 -9.04 14.89 10.98
N LYS A 98 -9.65 14.37 12.04
CA LYS A 98 -11.09 14.49 12.36
C LYS A 98 -11.99 14.04 11.21
N GLN A 99 -11.56 13.04 10.45
CA GLN A 99 -12.29 12.40 9.35
C GLN A 99 -12.88 11.05 9.79
N LYS A 100 -13.88 10.55 9.07
CA LYS A 100 -14.44 9.21 9.31
C LYS A 100 -13.72 8.19 8.43
N TYR A 101 -13.64 6.93 8.89
CA TYR A 101 -13.04 5.85 8.10
C TYR A 101 -13.74 5.58 6.77
N LYS A 102 -15.04 5.90 6.66
CA LYS A 102 -15.75 5.80 5.38
C LYS A 102 -15.27 6.83 4.34
N ASP A 103 -14.71 7.95 4.79
CA ASP A 103 -14.20 9.01 3.92
C ASP A 103 -12.73 8.72 3.54
N MET A 104 -12.02 7.91 4.35
CA MET A 104 -10.64 7.49 4.15
C MET A 104 -10.45 5.97 4.37
N PRO A 105 -11.09 5.10 3.56
CA PRO A 105 -11.15 3.66 3.82
C PRO A 105 -9.88 2.89 3.40
N GLN A 106 -8.94 3.53 2.70
CA GLN A 106 -7.80 2.86 2.04
C GLN A 106 -6.89 2.08 3.00
N GLY A 107 -6.83 2.44 4.28
CA GLY A 107 -6.06 1.71 5.29
C GLY A 107 -6.45 0.23 5.37
N TRP A 108 -7.74 -0.07 5.23
CA TRP A 108 -8.27 -1.44 5.32
C TRP A 108 -7.79 -2.36 4.20
N LEU A 109 -7.35 -1.82 3.06
CA LEU A 109 -6.81 -2.62 1.95
C LEU A 109 -5.51 -3.33 2.33
N PHE A 110 -4.77 -2.82 3.33
CA PHE A 110 -3.50 -3.39 3.78
C PHE A 110 -3.67 -4.51 4.80
N LEU A 111 -4.81 -4.61 5.49
CA LEU A 111 -5.06 -5.63 6.51
C LEU A 111 -4.97 -7.08 5.97
N PRO A 112 -5.64 -7.46 4.86
CA PRO A 112 -5.52 -8.83 4.35
C PRO A 112 -4.10 -9.15 3.87
N ILE A 113 -3.39 -8.17 3.27
CA ILE A 113 -2.00 -8.32 2.84
C ILE A 113 -1.10 -8.57 4.06
N LEU A 114 -1.30 -7.82 5.14
CA LEU A 114 -0.57 -7.97 6.40
C LEU A 114 -0.77 -9.37 6.98
N ILE A 115 -2.02 -9.85 7.06
CA ILE A 115 -2.32 -11.17 7.61
C ILE A 115 -1.65 -12.27 6.78
N LEU A 116 -1.79 -12.23 5.46
CA LEU A 116 -1.18 -13.23 4.57
C LEU A 116 0.35 -13.18 4.58
N GLY A 117 0.92 -11.97 4.58
CA GLY A 117 2.36 -11.76 4.67
C GLY A 117 2.93 -12.31 5.98
N ALA A 118 2.29 -12.02 7.11
CA ALA A 118 2.72 -12.53 8.42
C ALA A 118 2.62 -14.06 8.50
N LEU A 119 1.47 -14.65 8.11
CA LEU A 119 1.26 -16.10 8.15
C LEU A 119 2.21 -16.83 7.20
N GLY A 120 2.37 -16.34 5.97
CA GLY A 120 3.31 -16.94 5.02
C GLY A 120 4.78 -16.81 5.45
N SER A 121 5.13 -15.76 6.18
CA SER A 121 6.50 -15.54 6.66
C SER A 121 6.88 -16.42 7.86
N VAL A 122 5.90 -16.92 8.62
CA VAL A 122 6.14 -17.89 9.72
C VAL A 122 6.10 -19.35 9.26
N GLY A 123 5.91 -19.60 7.96
CA GLY A 123 5.93 -20.94 7.37
C GLY A 123 4.59 -21.67 7.37
N LEU A 124 3.48 -20.95 7.57
CA LEU A 124 2.12 -21.46 7.35
C LEU A 124 1.70 -21.35 5.88
#